data_AF-A0A4U3MK70-F1
#
_entry.id   AF-A0A4U3MK70-F1
#
_cell.length_a   1.000
_cell.length_b   1.000
_cell.length_c   1.000
_cell.angle_alpha   90.00
_cell.angle_beta   90.00
_cell.angle_gamma   90.00
#
_symmetry.space_group_name_H-M   'P 1'
#
loop_
_entity.id
_entity.type
_entity.pdbx_description
1 polymer ?
#
loop_
_entity_poly.entity_id
_entity_poly.type
_entity_poly.pdbx_seq_one_letter_code
_entity_poly.pdbx_strand_id
1 'polypeptide(L)'
;MRITEAAAKLGMSPRMLRYREALGLLPPVRDAAPRQIHGASHGRPPAVHVSRSHRRFGDEELAAVTQAMELEKRFDVSPGELAFALRALSEPAVAQAVRDLGVRIGRIQAPRRALDFEKEKALRLLRGR
;
A
#
# COMPACT_ATOMS: atom_id res chain seq x y z
N MET A 1 3.65 -16.60 14.90
CA MET A 1 2.88 -16.17 16.08
C MET A 1 1.41 -15.96 15.71
N ARG A 2 0.44 -16.26 16.59
CA ARG A 2 -1.00 -15.99 16.34
C ARG A 2 -1.33 -14.51 16.54
N ILE A 3 -2.48 -14.07 16.06
CA ILE A 3 -2.89 -12.65 16.13
C ILE A 3 -2.97 -12.09 17.56
N THR A 4 -3.37 -12.91 18.53
CA THR A 4 -3.47 -12.51 19.94
C THR A 4 -2.09 -12.28 20.57
N GLU A 5 -1.16 -13.19 20.32
CA GLU A 5 0.23 -13.07 20.75
C GLU A 5 0.94 -11.89 20.07
N ALA A 6 0.69 -11.68 18.78
CA ALA A 6 1.24 -10.55 18.02
C ALA A 6 0.75 -9.21 18.57
N ALA A 7 -0.56 -9.09 18.81
CA ALA A 7 -1.14 -7.89 19.36
C ALA A 7 -0.60 -7.59 20.78
N ALA A 8 -0.41 -8.63 21.61
CA ALA A 8 0.19 -8.48 22.93
C ALA A 8 1.63 -7.96 22.87
N LYS A 9 2.48 -8.50 21.97
CA LYS A 9 3.86 -7.99 21.78
C LYS A 9 3.91 -6.54 21.31
N LEU A 10 2.92 -6.13 20.51
CA LEU A 10 2.81 -4.78 19.97
C LEU A 10 2.11 -3.79 20.92
N GLY A 11 1.67 -4.24 22.10
CA GLY A 11 0.95 -3.41 23.05
C GLY A 11 -0.42 -2.92 22.54
N MET A 12 -1.08 -3.66 21.64
CA MET A 12 -2.36 -3.28 21.06
C MET A 12 -3.41 -4.39 21.17
N SER A 13 -4.67 -4.07 20.86
CA SER A 13 -5.73 -5.09 20.83
C SER A 13 -5.68 -5.93 19.54
N PRO A 14 -6.09 -7.21 19.58
CA PRO A 14 -6.21 -8.04 18.38
C PRO A 14 -7.15 -7.43 17.33
N ARG A 15 -8.17 -6.69 17.76
CA ARG A 15 -9.08 -5.96 16.86
C ARG A 15 -8.36 -4.86 16.10
N MET A 16 -7.47 -4.11 16.76
CA MET A 16 -6.66 -3.08 16.12
C MET A 16 -5.67 -3.67 15.10
N LEU A 17 -5.07 -4.81 15.42
CA LEU A 17 -4.18 -5.49 14.49
C LEU A 17 -4.93 -5.99 13.24
N ARG A 18 -6.17 -6.49 13.39
CA ARG A 18 -7.05 -6.81 12.24
C ARG A 18 -7.45 -5.58 11.44
N TYR A 19 -7.72 -4.46 12.10
CA TYR A 19 -8.06 -3.21 11.43
C TYR A 19 -6.91 -2.74 10.53
N ARG A 20 -5.67 -2.76 11.04
CA ARG A 20 -4.46 -2.47 10.26
C ARG A 20 -4.26 -3.42 9.08
N GLU A 21 -4.53 -4.71 9.28
CA GLU A 21 -4.50 -5.70 8.21
C GLU A 21 -5.52 -5.39 7.12
N ALA A 22 -6.76 -5.09 7.49
CA ALA A 22 -7.82 -4.73 6.54
C ALA A 22 -7.49 -3.45 5.75
N LEU A 23 -6.69 -2.55 6.32
CA LEU A 23 -6.18 -1.35 5.67
C LEU A 23 -4.97 -1.60 4.75
N GLY A 24 -4.43 -2.82 4.72
CA GLY A 24 -3.23 -3.14 3.94
C GLY A 24 -1.92 -2.65 4.55
N LEU A 25 -1.91 -2.33 5.85
CA LEU A 25 -0.70 -1.89 6.59
C LEU A 25 0.19 -3.04 7.05
N LEU A 26 -0.09 -4.25 6.60
CA LEU A 26 0.76 -5.41 6.83
C LEU A 26 1.13 -6.03 5.49
N PRO A 27 2.32 -6.67 5.38
CA PRO A 27 2.71 -7.41 4.18
C PRO A 27 1.60 -8.36 3.74
N PRO A 28 1.35 -8.58 2.44
CA PRO A 28 0.42 -9.62 2.02
C PRO A 28 0.89 -10.95 2.60
N VAL A 29 -0.03 -11.71 3.20
CA VAL A 29 0.28 -13.08 3.60
C VAL A 29 0.67 -13.81 2.33
N ARG A 30 1.89 -14.34 2.28
CA ARG A 30 2.23 -15.36 1.30
C ARG A 30 1.38 -16.57 1.64
N ASP A 31 0.15 -16.60 1.16
CA ASP A 31 -0.56 -17.86 1.02
C ASP A 31 0.41 -18.76 0.26
N ALA A 32 0.76 -19.88 0.89
CA ALA A 32 1.67 -20.86 0.32
C ALA A 32 1.35 -20.99 -1.17
N ALA A 33 2.37 -20.77 -2.00
CA ALA A 33 2.29 -20.69 -3.46
C ALA A 33 1.17 -21.59 -4.00
N PRO A 34 0.38 -21.15 -4.99
CA PRO A 34 -0.64 -22.01 -5.58
C PRO A 34 0.02 -23.33 -5.91
N ARG A 35 -0.33 -24.39 -5.17
CA ARG A 35 0.14 -25.74 -5.49
C ARG A 35 -0.22 -25.92 -6.95
N GLN A 36 0.80 -26.04 -7.81
CA GLN A 36 0.59 -26.34 -9.21
C GLN A 36 -0.30 -27.57 -9.26
N ILE A 37 -1.57 -27.37 -9.62
CA ILE A 37 -2.51 -28.46 -9.85
C ILE A 37 -2.04 -29.09 -11.16
N HIS A 38 -1.20 -30.11 -11.04
CA HIS A 38 -0.98 -31.04 -12.13
C HIS A 38 -2.25 -31.90 -12.25
N GLY A 39 -2.87 -31.88 -13.43
CA GLY A 39 -3.87 -32.87 -13.82
C GLY A 39 -5.25 -32.29 -14.09
N ALA A 40 -5.63 -32.33 -15.36
CA ALA A 40 -6.91 -31.90 -15.90
C ALA A 40 -8.13 -32.67 -15.34
N SER A 41 -9.29 -32.01 -15.24
CA SER A 41 -10.51 -32.38 -16.00
C SER A 41 -11.80 -31.76 -15.41
N HIS A 42 -12.58 -31.16 -16.32
CA HIS A 42 -14.05 -31.12 -16.36
C HIS A 42 -14.86 -30.59 -15.16
N GLY A 43 -15.36 -29.36 -15.33
CA GLY A 43 -16.78 -29.06 -15.09
C GLY A 43 -17.26 -28.88 -13.66
N ARG A 44 -16.82 -27.82 -12.99
CA ARG A 44 -17.55 -26.97 -12.00
C ARG A 44 -16.53 -25.93 -11.50
N PRO A 45 -16.82 -24.62 -11.46
CA PRO A 45 -15.90 -23.70 -10.79
C PRO A 45 -15.79 -24.16 -9.33
N PRO A 46 -14.58 -24.47 -8.82
CA PRO A 46 -14.43 -24.75 -7.41
C PRO A 46 -14.85 -23.49 -6.67
N ALA A 47 -15.83 -23.62 -5.77
CA ALA A 47 -16.04 -22.59 -4.76
C ALA A 47 -14.69 -22.40 -4.09
N VAL A 48 -14.07 -21.23 -4.33
CA VAL A 48 -12.81 -20.87 -3.70
C VAL A 48 -13.16 -20.69 -2.23
N HIS A 49 -13.10 -21.79 -1.48
CA HIS A 49 -12.89 -21.73 -0.06
C HIS A 49 -11.54 -21.04 0.10
N VAL A 50 -11.57 -19.72 0.28
CA VAL A 50 -10.46 -19.00 0.90
C VAL A 50 -10.32 -19.66 2.26
N SER A 51 -9.45 -20.66 2.34
CA SER A 51 -9.10 -21.31 3.58
C SER A 51 -8.77 -20.18 4.53
N ARG A 52 -9.53 -20.06 5.63
CA ARG A 52 -9.18 -19.21 6.76
C ARG A 52 -7.96 -19.83 7.44
N SER A 53 -6.87 -19.96 6.71
CA SER A 53 -5.56 -20.19 7.29
C SER A 53 -5.32 -19.00 8.21
N HIS A 54 -5.43 -19.23 9.51
CA HIS A 54 -5.20 -18.17 10.49
C HIS A 54 -3.80 -17.61 10.23
N ARG A 55 -3.75 -16.36 9.78
CA ARG A 55 -2.52 -15.65 9.44
C ARG A 55 -1.51 -15.83 10.57
N ARG A 56 -0.29 -16.21 10.18
CA ARG A 56 0.86 -16.21 11.08
C ARG A 56 1.55 -14.86 10.95
N PHE A 57 1.88 -14.28 12.10
CA PHE A 57 2.71 -13.08 12.19
C PHE A 57 4.12 -13.55 12.54
N GLY A 58 5.06 -13.29 11.64
CA GLY A 58 6.50 -13.43 11.85
C GLY A 58 7.12 -12.08 12.21
N ASP A 59 8.44 -12.06 12.30
CA ASP A 59 9.18 -10.87 12.71
C ASP A 59 9.09 -9.73 11.68
N GLU A 60 8.99 -10.07 10.39
CA GLU A 60 8.80 -9.09 9.30
C GLU A 60 7.46 -8.35 9.45
N GLU A 61 6.36 -9.05 9.73
CA GLU A 61 5.07 -8.41 9.96
C GLU A 61 5.08 -7.51 11.20
N LEU A 62 5.75 -7.94 12.28
CA LEU A 62 5.88 -7.11 13.48
C LEU A 62 6.72 -5.86 13.24
N ALA A 63 7.81 -5.99 12.47
CA ALA A 63 8.66 -4.86 12.10
C ALA A 63 7.88 -3.84 11.26
N ALA A 64 7.10 -4.32 10.28
CA ALA A 64 6.24 -3.45 9.47
C ALA A 64 5.18 -2.72 10.31
N VAL A 65 4.52 -3.41 11.25
CA VAL A 65 3.53 -2.78 12.14
C VAL A 65 4.19 -1.75 13.06
N THR A 66 5.36 -2.08 13.62
CA THR A 66 6.15 -1.16 14.45
C THR A 66 6.54 0.09 13.67
N GLN A 67 7.00 -0.06 12.42
CA GLN A 67 7.34 1.06 11.56
C GLN A 67 6.12 1.93 11.24
N ALA A 68 4.97 1.32 10.95
CA ALA A 68 3.73 2.06 10.73
C ALA A 68 3.29 2.84 11.99
N MET A 69 3.39 2.24 13.18
CA MET A 69 3.12 2.94 14.46
C MET A 69 4.03 4.14 14.68
N GLU A 70 5.30 4.04 14.32
CA GLU A 70 6.26 5.14 14.43
C GLU A 70 5.88 6.29 13.48
N LEU A 71 5.48 5.99 12.24
CA LEU A 71 5.01 7.00 11.28
C LEU A 71 3.72 7.68 11.76
N GLU A 72 2.76 6.90 12.26
CA GLU A 72 1.51 7.41 12.82
C GLU A 72 1.77 8.40 13.96
N LYS A 73 2.65 8.03 14.89
CA LYS A 73 3.03 8.91 16.00
C LYS A 73 3.80 10.14 15.54
N ARG A 74 4.76 9.97 14.63
CA ARG A 74 5.64 11.06 14.17
C ARG A 74 4.89 12.14 13.40
N PHE A 75 3.91 11.74 12.59
CA PHE A 75 3.14 12.65 11.74
C PHE A 75 1.76 12.99 12.30
N ASP A 76 1.41 12.45 13.48
CA ASP A 76 0.10 12.60 14.11
C ASP A 76 -1.05 12.23 13.15
N VAL A 77 -0.92 11.05 12.54
CA VAL A 77 -1.91 10.52 11.58
C VAL A 77 -2.51 9.23 12.09
N SER A 78 -3.77 9.00 11.74
CA SER A 78 -4.46 7.74 11.98
C SER A 78 -3.95 6.62 11.06
N PRO A 79 -4.17 5.34 11.41
CA PRO A 79 -3.87 4.22 10.51
C PRO A 79 -4.56 4.35 9.14
N GLY A 80 -5.76 4.91 9.10
CA GLY A 80 -6.51 5.10 7.85
C GLY A 80 -5.87 6.13 6.92
N GLU A 81 -5.35 7.23 7.47
CA GLU A 81 -4.63 8.24 6.71
C GLU A 81 -3.29 7.72 6.20
N LEU A 82 -2.55 6.98 7.02
CA LEU A 82 -1.32 6.33 6.58
C LEU A 82 -1.58 5.33 5.44
N ALA A 83 -2.64 4.52 5.57
CA ALA A 83 -3.05 3.59 4.51
C ALA A 83 -3.45 4.33 3.22
N PHE A 84 -4.18 5.44 3.33
CA PHE A 84 -4.52 6.27 2.18
C PHE A 84 -3.28 6.89 1.53
N ALA A 85 -2.30 7.34 2.32
CA ALA A 85 -1.04 7.85 1.80
C ALA A 85 -0.27 6.78 1.02
N LEU A 86 -0.19 5.54 1.53
CA LEU A 86 0.42 4.42 0.81
C LEU A 86 -0.32 4.12 -0.50
N ARG A 87 -1.67 4.15 -0.50
CA ARG A 87 -2.47 4.02 -1.72
C ARG A 87 -2.20 5.14 -2.71
N ALA A 88 -2.08 6.38 -2.26
CA ALA A 88 -1.74 7.51 -3.12
C ALA A 88 -0.32 7.38 -3.73
N LEU A 89 0.58 6.63 -3.09
CA LEU A 89 1.91 6.33 -3.63
C LEU A 89 1.93 5.13 -4.58
N SER A 90 1.03 4.15 -4.41
CA SER A 90 1.02 2.90 -5.19
C SER A 90 -0.02 2.85 -6.31
N GLU A 91 -1.15 3.55 -6.18
CA GLU A 91 -2.24 3.60 -7.16
C GLU A 91 -2.19 4.89 -7.99
N PRO A 92 -1.83 4.85 -9.29
CA PRO A 92 -1.68 6.05 -10.11
C PRO A 92 -2.95 6.91 -10.20
N ALA A 93 -4.13 6.28 -10.21
CA ALA A 93 -5.41 6.97 -10.26
C ALA A 93 -5.67 7.78 -8.97
N VAL A 94 -5.34 7.22 -7.80
CA VAL A 94 -5.47 7.92 -6.51
C VAL A 94 -4.48 9.09 -6.45
N ALA A 95 -3.24 8.86 -6.88
CA ALA A 95 -2.21 9.89 -6.94
C ALA A 95 -2.66 11.09 -7.77
N GLN A 96 -3.24 10.85 -8.96
CA GLN A 96 -3.72 11.91 -9.83
C GLN A 96 -4.88 12.69 -9.20
N ALA A 97 -5.88 12.01 -8.64
CA ALA A 97 -7.03 12.66 -8.02
C ALA A 97 -6.62 13.55 -6.82
N VAL A 98 -5.71 13.07 -5.96
CA VAL A 98 -5.19 13.86 -4.83
C VAL A 98 -4.38 15.06 -5.31
N ARG A 99 -3.59 14.92 -6.39
CA ARG A 99 -2.85 16.03 -6.99
C ARG A 99 -3.78 17.10 -7.56
N ASP A 100 -4.82 16.70 -8.29
CA ASP A 100 -5.79 17.61 -8.88
C ASP A 100 -6.52 18.42 -7.79
N LEU A 101 -6.92 17.75 -6.70
CA LEU A 101 -7.46 18.43 -5.53
C LEU A 101 -6.44 19.39 -4.93
N GLY A 102 -5.20 18.95 -4.73
CA GLY A 102 -4.11 19.75 -4.17
C GLY A 102 -3.82 21.03 -4.96
N VAL A 103 -3.88 20.96 -6.29
CA VAL A 103 -3.79 22.13 -7.17
C VAL A 103 -5.00 23.04 -6.99
N ARG A 104 -6.22 22.49 -6.98
CA ARG A 104 -7.46 23.25 -6.82
C ARG A 104 -7.52 24.04 -5.51
N ILE A 105 -7.01 23.47 -4.42
CA ILE A 105 -6.98 24.11 -3.10
C ILE A 105 -5.67 24.89 -2.83
N GLY A 106 -4.77 24.99 -3.82
CA GLY A 106 -3.52 25.76 -3.72
C GLY A 106 -2.46 25.14 -2.81
N ARG A 107 -2.57 23.86 -2.44
CA ARG A 107 -1.57 23.14 -1.62
C ARG A 107 -0.43 22.56 -2.46
N ILE A 108 -0.66 22.32 -3.74
CA ILE A 108 0.34 21.85 -4.70
C ILE A 108 0.45 22.89 -5.80
N GLN A 109 1.69 23.28 -6.13
CA GLN A 109 1.92 24.14 -7.28
C GLN A 109 1.74 23.32 -8.56
N ALA A 110 0.87 23.79 -9.46
CA ALA A 110 0.81 23.21 -10.80
C ALA A 110 2.17 23.39 -11.48
N PRO A 111 2.70 22.37 -12.18
CA PRO A 111 3.90 22.54 -12.96
C PRO A 111 3.71 23.72 -13.93
N ARG A 112 4.58 24.72 -13.81
CA ARG A 112 4.57 25.88 -14.70
C ARG A 112 5.00 25.39 -16.08
N ARG A 113 4.02 25.09 -16.95
CA ARG A 113 4.21 24.66 -18.35
C ARG A 113 5.21 25.52 -19.15
N ALA A 114 5.46 26.75 -18.73
CA ALA A 114 6.49 27.62 -19.31
C ALA A 114 7.92 27.04 -19.22
N LEU A 115 8.28 26.36 -18.12
CA LEU A 115 9.61 25.77 -17.93
C LEU A 115 9.81 24.51 -18.80
N ASP A 116 8.74 23.77 -19.08
CA ASP A 116 8.79 22.58 -19.93
C ASP A 116 9.05 22.96 -21.39
N PHE A 117 8.43 24.06 -21.86
CA PHE A 117 8.68 24.59 -23.21
C PHE A 117 10.14 25.04 -23.41
N GLU A 118 10.72 25.74 -22.43
CA GLU A 118 12.12 26.16 -22.52
C GLU A 118 13.09 24.98 -22.48
N LYS A 119 12.79 23.96 -21.66
CA LYS A 119 13.57 22.73 -21.60
C LYS A 119 13.52 21.94 -22.91
N GLU A 120 12.34 21.80 -23.51
CA GLU A 120 12.18 21.15 -24.82
C GLU A 120 12.91 21.90 -25.93
N LYS A 121 12.85 23.24 -25.92
CA LYS A 121 13.60 24.08 -26.84
C LYS A 121 15.11 23.87 -26.69
N ALA A 122 15.63 23.86 -25.47
CA ALA A 122 17.05 23.62 -25.20
C ALA A 122 17.50 22.22 -25.66
N LEU A 123 16.68 21.19 -25.41
CA LEU A 123 16.96 19.81 -25.85
C LEU A 123 16.96 19.66 -27.37
N ARG A 124 16.08 20.37 -28.10
CA ARG A 124 16.12 20.43 -29.57
C ARG A 124 17.43 21.06 -30.08
N LEU A 125 17.89 22.14 -29.45
CA LEU A 125 19.12 22.81 -29.84
C LEU A 125 20.38 21.94 -29.59
N LEU A 126 20.35 21.06 -28.60
CA LEU A 126 21.44 20.11 -28.33
C LEU A 126 21.45 18.90 -29.28
N ARG A 127 20.30 18.50 -29.82
CA ARG A 127 20.17 17.37 -30.76
C ARG A 127 20.31 17.75 -32.24
N GLY A 128 20.23 19.05 -32.55
CA GLY A 128 20.31 19.59 -33.91
C GLY A 128 21.70 20.08 -34.32
N ARG A 129 22.75 19.61 -33.65
CA ARG A 129 24.17 19.92 -33.94
C ARG A 129 24.89 18.61 -34.25
#